data_AF-A0AAP0Q333-F1
#
_entry.id   AF-A0AAP0Q333-F1
#
_cell.length_a   1.000
_cell.length_b   1.000
_cell.length_c   1.000
_cell.angle_alpha   90.00
_cell.angle_beta   90.00
_cell.angle_gamma   90.00
#
_symmetry.space_group_name_H-M   'P 1'
#
loop_
_entity.id
_entity.type
_entity.pdbx_description
1 polymer ?
#
loop_
_entity_poly.entity_id
_entity_poly.type
_entity_poly.pdbx_seq_one_letter_code
_entity_poly.pdbx_strand_id
1 'polypeptide(L)'
;MCFLLEASHESCRKKLAMEDGRSFGDCEHCHRATYKDDKANERSSWWGVREERLLQGLSPRHCALSLVGEPIMYPEINTLVDELHHRRISTFLVTNAQFPERIEMLKPVTQLYVSVDAATKDRLKEIDRPLFGDFWERFVDSLKALREKEQRTVYRLTLVKGWNTEDIDAYFNLLDIGKPDFIEIKGVTYCGSSATSKLTMENVPWHSDVKSFSEALAMKSNGEYEVACEHVHSCCVLLAKVDKFKIDGEWFTWIDYEKFHDLVASGNPFSSKDYASPTPTWAVYGADEGGFDPKQSRYRKERHHREKSVTS
;
A
#
# COMPACT_ATOMS: atom_id res chain seq x y z
N MET A 1 10.70 -1.52 1.68
CA MET A 1 9.62 -1.82 0.74
C MET A 1 8.53 -2.43 1.56
N CYS A 2 7.49 -1.63 1.71
CA CYS A 2 6.59 -1.67 2.84
C CYS A 2 5.80 -2.99 2.89
N PHE A 3 5.54 -3.49 4.10
CA PHE A 3 4.68 -4.64 4.40
C PHE A 3 3.31 -4.58 3.66
N LEU A 4 2.85 -3.38 3.28
CA LEU A 4 1.64 -3.15 2.49
C LEU A 4 1.75 -3.41 0.98
N LEU A 5 2.96 -3.49 0.42
CA LEU A 5 3.16 -3.84 -1.00
C LEU A 5 2.96 -5.34 -1.26
N GLU A 6 3.21 -6.19 -0.25
CA GLU A 6 2.88 -7.62 -0.29
C GLU A 6 1.42 -7.87 0.15
N ALA A 7 0.88 -7.10 1.11
CA ALA A 7 -0.49 -7.31 1.63
C ALA A 7 -1.62 -6.74 0.75
N SER A 8 -1.31 -5.94 -0.28
CA SER A 8 -2.31 -5.21 -1.07
C SER A 8 -2.96 -5.99 -2.21
N HIS A 9 -2.91 -7.33 -2.18
CA HIS A 9 -3.75 -8.18 -3.03
C HIS A 9 -5.20 -8.28 -2.53
N GLU A 10 -5.50 -7.80 -1.31
CA GLU A 10 -6.72 -8.16 -0.59
C GLU A 10 -7.73 -7.01 -0.39
N SER A 11 -7.30 -5.74 -0.49
CA SER A 11 -8.19 -4.58 -0.29
C SER A 11 -9.25 -4.43 -1.41
N CYS A 12 -8.89 -4.76 -2.64
CA CYS A 12 -9.77 -4.65 -3.81
C CYS A 12 -10.81 -5.79 -3.91
N ARG A 13 -10.61 -6.92 -3.20
CA ARG A 13 -11.61 -8.00 -3.11
C ARG A 13 -12.85 -7.62 -2.27
N LYS A 14 -12.79 -6.59 -1.42
CA LYS A 14 -13.79 -6.41 -0.35
C LYS A 14 -14.89 -5.38 -0.61
N LYS A 15 -14.72 -4.42 -1.54
CA LYS A 15 -15.86 -3.56 -1.98
C LYS A 15 -16.98 -4.39 -2.63
N LEU A 16 -16.65 -5.53 -3.23
CA LEU A 16 -17.60 -6.45 -3.88
C LEU A 16 -18.44 -7.29 -2.91
N ALA A 17 -17.96 -7.57 -1.69
CA ALA A 17 -18.63 -8.52 -0.79
C ALA A 17 -19.80 -7.90 0.01
N MET A 18 -19.82 -6.58 0.20
CA MET A 18 -20.85 -5.90 0.99
C MET A 18 -22.08 -5.46 0.19
N GLU A 19 -22.00 -5.36 -1.14
CA GLU A 19 -23.18 -5.09 -1.98
C GLU A 19 -24.12 -6.31 -2.08
N ASP A 20 -23.62 -7.52 -1.76
CA ASP A 20 -24.33 -8.79 -1.97
C ASP A 20 -24.94 -9.39 -0.69
N GLY A 21 -24.81 -8.75 0.48
CA GLY A 21 -25.49 -9.17 1.72
C GLY A 21 -25.17 -10.59 2.22
N ARG A 22 -24.07 -11.22 1.77
CA ARG A 22 -23.72 -12.61 2.12
C ARG A 22 -22.71 -12.68 3.25
N SER A 23 -22.98 -13.56 4.22
CA SER A 23 -22.04 -13.92 5.27
C SER A 23 -20.82 -14.63 4.67
N PHE A 24 -19.66 -14.49 5.32
CA PHE A 24 -18.37 -15.03 4.87
C PHE A 24 -18.35 -16.56 4.68
N GLY A 25 -19.40 -17.29 5.10
CA GLY A 25 -19.52 -18.74 4.99
C GLY A 25 -20.18 -19.26 3.70
N ASP A 26 -20.90 -18.43 2.93
CA ASP A 26 -21.81 -18.92 1.87
C ASP A 26 -21.34 -18.58 0.43
N CYS A 27 -20.05 -18.38 0.22
CA CYS A 27 -19.51 -18.25 -1.13
C CYS A 27 -19.26 -19.65 -1.71
N GLU A 28 -20.20 -20.18 -2.50
CA GLU A 28 -20.06 -21.44 -3.25
C GLU A 28 -18.80 -21.49 -4.15
N HIS A 29 -18.16 -20.34 -4.40
CA HIS A 29 -16.90 -20.26 -5.16
C HIS A 29 -15.65 -20.69 -4.37
N CYS A 30 -15.69 -20.76 -3.03
CA CYS A 30 -14.63 -21.38 -2.23
C CYS A 30 -14.69 -22.91 -2.20
N HIS A 31 -15.78 -23.53 -2.67
CA HIS A 31 -16.02 -24.97 -2.51
C HIS A 31 -15.48 -25.89 -3.61
N ARG A 32 -14.74 -25.37 -4.61
CA ARG A 32 -14.14 -26.21 -5.66
C ARG A 32 -12.64 -26.01 -5.81
N ALA A 33 -11.90 -26.52 -4.84
CA ALA A 33 -10.54 -27.01 -5.04
C ALA A 33 -10.48 -28.49 -4.63
N THR A 34 -11.28 -29.35 -5.27
CA THR A 34 -11.06 -30.80 -5.22
C THR A 34 -9.98 -31.16 -6.24
N TYR A 35 -8.72 -31.18 -5.81
CA TYR A 35 -7.66 -31.87 -6.54
C TYR A 35 -7.59 -33.33 -6.07
N LYS A 36 -7.54 -34.24 -7.05
CA LYS A 36 -7.56 -35.70 -6.85
C LYS A 36 -6.32 -36.19 -6.11
N ASP A 37 -6.56 -37.23 -5.33
CA ASP A 37 -5.64 -38.02 -4.50
C ASP A 37 -4.21 -38.19 -5.03
N ASP A 38 -3.24 -37.97 -4.13
CA ASP A 38 -2.08 -38.84 -4.01
C ASP A 38 -1.66 -38.96 -2.53
N LYS A 39 -1.26 -40.18 -2.17
CA LYS A 39 -1.28 -40.75 -0.82
C LYS A 39 -0.27 -40.15 0.17
N ALA A 40 -0.76 -39.97 1.40
CA ALA A 40 -0.12 -40.17 2.70
C ALA A 40 1.19 -39.43 3.04
N ASN A 41 1.08 -38.43 3.92
CA ASN A 41 1.86 -38.45 5.16
C ASN A 41 1.19 -37.60 6.26
N GLU A 42 1.07 -38.17 7.45
CA GLU A 42 0.54 -37.52 8.65
C GLU A 42 1.48 -36.40 9.12
N ARG A 43 1.04 -35.13 9.03
CA ARG A 43 1.46 -33.96 9.82
C ARG A 43 0.61 -32.76 9.40
N SER A 44 -0.18 -32.20 10.33
CA SER A 44 -0.92 -30.92 10.26
C SER A 44 -1.42 -30.49 8.87
N SER A 45 -2.72 -30.72 8.63
CA SER A 45 -3.41 -30.91 7.35
C SER A 45 -3.56 -29.72 6.38
N TRP A 46 -2.53 -28.89 6.14
CA TRP A 46 -2.60 -27.84 5.11
C TRP A 46 -1.53 -28.08 4.02
N TRP A 47 -1.93 -28.74 2.94
CA TRP A 47 -1.07 -29.04 1.79
C TRP A 47 -0.43 -27.76 1.23
N GLY A 48 0.90 -27.74 1.14
CA GLY A 48 1.67 -26.63 0.58
C GLY A 48 2.08 -25.52 1.57
N VAL A 49 1.65 -25.59 2.83
CA VAL A 49 2.08 -24.65 3.88
C VAL A 49 3.38 -25.14 4.52
N ARG A 50 4.41 -24.30 4.55
CA ARG A 50 5.65 -24.59 5.28
C ARG A 50 5.42 -24.36 6.78
N GLU A 51 5.79 -25.32 7.61
CA GLU A 51 5.60 -25.26 9.08
C GLU A 51 6.17 -23.98 9.68
N GLU A 52 7.39 -23.58 9.28
CA GLU A 52 8.01 -22.32 9.72
C GLU A 52 7.14 -21.09 9.40
N ARG A 53 6.53 -21.05 8.20
CA ARG A 53 5.64 -19.94 7.79
C ARG A 53 4.33 -19.94 8.56
N LEU A 54 3.81 -21.12 8.92
CA LEU A 54 2.62 -21.24 9.76
C LEU A 54 2.90 -20.68 11.17
N LEU A 55 4.02 -21.07 11.79
CA LEU A 55 4.41 -20.57 13.11
C LEU A 55 4.65 -19.05 13.09
N GLN A 56 5.27 -18.51 12.03
CA GLN A 56 5.39 -17.07 11.83
C GLN A 56 4.02 -16.38 11.71
N GLY A 57 3.08 -16.96 10.95
CA GLY A 57 1.74 -16.40 10.76
C GLY A 57 0.88 -16.38 12.03
N LEU A 58 1.11 -17.31 12.95
CA LEU A 58 0.44 -17.36 14.26
C LEU A 58 1.01 -16.33 15.27
N SER A 59 2.15 -15.72 14.97
CA SER A 59 2.79 -14.69 15.80
C SER A 59 2.94 -13.37 15.01
N PRO A 60 1.85 -12.64 14.76
CA PRO A 60 1.87 -11.46 13.90
C PRO A 60 2.79 -10.37 14.46
N ARG A 61 3.63 -9.80 13.58
CA ARG A 61 4.54 -8.69 13.89
C ARG A 61 4.06 -7.33 13.39
N HIS A 62 3.05 -7.33 12.55
CA HIS A 62 2.60 -6.14 11.84
C HIS A 62 1.06 -6.15 11.73
N CYS A 63 0.44 -4.99 11.95
CA CYS A 63 -0.99 -4.79 11.82
C CYS A 63 -1.27 -3.72 10.75
N ALA A 64 -1.98 -4.11 9.69
CA ALA A 64 -2.45 -3.21 8.64
C ALA A 64 -3.90 -2.78 8.95
N LEU A 65 -4.05 -1.55 9.43
CA LEU A 65 -5.35 -0.90 9.67
C LEU A 65 -5.81 -0.27 8.35
N SER A 66 -6.24 -1.10 7.40
CA SER A 66 -6.51 -0.66 6.01
C SER A 66 -7.54 -1.52 5.26
N LEU A 67 -8.36 -2.29 5.98
CA LEU A 67 -9.15 -3.34 5.36
C LEU A 67 -10.41 -2.83 4.65
N VAL A 68 -11.39 -2.36 5.43
CA VAL A 68 -12.67 -1.79 4.99
C VAL A 68 -13.05 -0.69 5.96
N GLY A 69 -13.71 0.35 5.44
CA GLY A 69 -14.11 1.51 6.21
C GLY A 69 -12.95 2.49 6.45
N GLU A 70 -13.15 3.41 7.37
CA GLU A 70 -12.17 4.43 7.72
C GLU A 70 -11.68 4.19 9.16
N PRO A 71 -10.48 3.61 9.36
CA PRO A 71 -10.00 3.17 10.67
C PRO A 71 -9.87 4.34 11.66
N ILE A 72 -9.54 5.54 11.16
CA ILE A 72 -9.33 6.72 12.02
C ILE A 72 -10.64 7.25 12.63
N MET A 73 -11.79 6.81 12.13
CA MET A 73 -13.09 7.10 12.74
C MET A 73 -13.33 6.33 14.05
N TYR A 74 -12.58 5.25 14.30
CA TYR A 74 -12.77 4.46 15.52
C TYR A 74 -12.39 5.29 16.75
N PRO A 75 -13.32 5.50 17.72
CA PRO A 75 -13.08 6.42 18.84
C PRO A 75 -11.86 6.06 19.70
N GLU A 76 -11.52 4.78 19.80
CA GLU A 76 -10.41 4.28 20.62
C GLU A 76 -9.20 3.88 19.76
N ILE A 77 -9.03 4.47 18.57
CA ILE A 77 -7.92 4.15 17.66
C ILE A 77 -6.55 4.29 18.34
N ASN A 78 -6.37 5.31 19.18
CA ASN A 78 -5.14 5.51 19.92
C ASN A 78 -4.90 4.41 20.97
N THR A 79 -5.94 3.99 21.69
CA THR A 79 -5.86 2.86 22.64
C THR A 79 -5.47 1.57 21.91
N LEU A 80 -6.06 1.31 20.74
CA LEU A 80 -5.71 0.15 19.92
C LEU A 80 -4.25 0.20 19.45
N VAL A 81 -3.78 1.36 18.98
CA VAL A 81 -2.38 1.54 18.54
C VAL A 81 -1.41 1.32 19.70
N ASP A 82 -1.68 1.89 20.86
CA ASP A 82 -0.86 1.70 22.06
C ASP A 82 -0.76 0.22 22.46
N GLU A 83 -1.88 -0.51 22.48
CA GLU A 83 -1.92 -1.94 22.78
C GLU A 83 -1.11 -2.79 21.79
N LEU A 84 -1.18 -2.46 20.50
CA LEU A 84 -0.41 -3.14 19.46
C LEU A 84 1.09 -2.87 19.66
N HIS A 85 1.47 -1.63 19.94
CA HIS A 85 2.88 -1.27 20.17
C HIS A 85 3.44 -1.87 21.45
N HIS A 86 2.65 -1.95 22.52
CA HIS A 86 3.03 -2.64 23.76
C HIS A 86 3.39 -4.12 23.48
N ARG A 87 2.71 -4.75 22.52
CA ARG A 87 2.97 -6.13 22.08
C ARG A 87 4.06 -6.23 21.01
N ARG A 88 4.77 -5.14 20.72
CA ARG A 88 5.77 -5.03 19.62
C ARG A 88 5.20 -5.44 18.25
N ILE A 89 3.97 -5.02 17.98
CA ILE A 89 3.30 -5.17 16.69
C ILE A 89 3.30 -3.80 16.00
N SER A 90 3.99 -3.65 14.88
CA SER A 90 4.04 -2.36 14.16
C SER A 90 2.69 -2.05 13.51
N THR A 91 2.34 -0.78 13.37
CA THR A 91 1.03 -0.36 12.84
C THR A 91 1.15 0.43 11.55
N PHE A 92 0.38 0.03 10.54
CA PHE A 92 0.25 0.74 9.27
C PHE A 92 -1.21 1.18 9.13
N LEU A 93 -1.46 2.49 9.24
CA LEU A 93 -2.83 3.03 9.18
C LEU A 93 -3.04 3.71 7.84
N VAL A 94 -4.11 3.34 7.14
CA VAL A 94 -4.52 3.99 5.88
C VAL A 94 -5.80 4.78 6.11
N THR A 95 -5.80 6.04 5.71
CA THR A 95 -6.97 6.93 5.76
C THR A 95 -7.29 7.50 4.38
N ASN A 96 -8.57 7.80 4.13
CA ASN A 96 -9.04 8.53 2.95
C ASN A 96 -8.91 10.06 3.08
N ALA A 97 -8.22 10.54 4.13
CA ALA A 97 -8.00 11.96 4.40
C ALA A 97 -9.31 12.78 4.50
N GLN A 98 -10.36 12.18 5.05
CA GLN A 98 -11.56 12.94 5.34
C GLN A 98 -11.56 13.51 6.76
N PHE A 99 -10.80 13.02 7.73
CA PHE A 99 -10.93 13.43 9.14
C PHE A 99 -9.68 14.14 9.67
N PRO A 100 -9.45 15.42 9.32
CA PRO A 100 -8.21 16.13 9.68
C PRO A 100 -7.98 16.20 11.19
N GLU A 101 -9.03 16.44 11.98
CA GLU A 101 -8.95 16.54 13.44
C GLU A 101 -8.51 15.21 14.06
N ARG A 102 -8.94 14.09 13.45
CA ARG A 102 -8.53 12.75 13.90
C ARG A 102 -7.08 12.46 13.54
N ILE A 103 -6.60 12.97 12.40
CA ILE A 103 -5.18 12.88 12.02
C ILE A 103 -4.34 13.64 13.03
N GLU A 104 -4.69 14.89 13.36
CA GLU A 104 -3.99 15.69 14.36
C GLU A 104 -3.86 14.98 15.71
N MET A 105 -4.97 14.41 16.21
CA MET A 105 -5.02 13.67 17.47
C MET A 105 -4.39 12.27 17.45
N LEU A 106 -4.07 11.74 16.27
CA LEU A 106 -3.54 10.38 16.14
C LEU A 106 -2.14 10.30 16.78
N LYS A 107 -1.98 9.37 17.71
CA LYS A 107 -0.68 9.01 18.29
C LYS A 107 0.26 8.43 17.23
N PRO A 108 1.59 8.39 17.49
CA PRO A 108 2.53 7.81 16.55
C PRO A 108 2.14 6.40 16.13
N VAL A 109 1.97 6.19 14.82
CA VAL A 109 1.90 4.87 14.18
C VAL A 109 3.23 4.58 13.48
N THR A 110 3.52 3.33 13.15
CA THR A 110 4.77 2.99 12.44
C THR A 110 4.83 3.64 11.05
N GLN A 111 3.70 3.67 10.35
CA GLN A 111 3.57 4.40 9.10
C GLN A 111 2.11 4.82 8.84
N LEU A 112 1.91 6.09 8.54
CA LEU A 112 0.61 6.68 8.25
C LEU A 112 0.46 6.91 6.75
N TYR A 113 -0.58 6.36 6.18
CA TYR A 113 -0.91 6.42 4.77
C TYR A 113 -2.14 7.28 4.53
N VAL A 114 -2.05 8.15 3.53
CA VAL A 114 -3.21 8.79 2.90
C VAL A 114 -3.38 8.18 1.52
N SER A 115 -4.58 7.67 1.22
CA SER A 115 -4.95 7.30 -0.15
C SER A 115 -5.28 8.59 -0.91
N VAL A 116 -4.58 8.82 -2.01
CA VAL A 116 -4.85 9.94 -2.91
C VAL A 116 -5.28 9.36 -4.24
N ASP A 117 -6.60 9.24 -4.39
CA ASP A 117 -7.21 8.57 -5.54
C ASP A 117 -7.39 9.54 -6.73
N ALA A 118 -7.30 10.85 -6.48
CA ALA A 118 -7.33 11.90 -7.50
C ALA A 118 -6.59 13.17 -7.06
N ALA A 119 -6.10 13.95 -8.03
CA ALA A 119 -5.35 15.18 -7.79
C ALA A 119 -6.18 16.48 -7.81
N THR A 120 -7.46 16.42 -8.22
CA THR A 120 -8.34 17.59 -8.34
C THR A 120 -9.70 17.34 -7.71
N LYS A 121 -10.38 18.42 -7.30
CA LYS A 121 -11.69 18.36 -6.64
C LYS A 121 -12.74 17.58 -7.45
N ASP A 122 -12.82 17.87 -8.75
CA ASP A 122 -13.82 17.26 -9.63
C ASP A 122 -13.56 15.76 -9.84
N ARG A 123 -12.29 15.37 -10.03
CA ARG A 123 -11.90 13.96 -10.17
C ARG A 123 -12.07 13.18 -8.87
N LEU A 124 -11.72 13.78 -7.73
CA LEU A 124 -11.93 13.16 -6.43
C LEU A 124 -13.42 12.90 -6.19
N LYS A 125 -14.28 13.86 -6.54
CA LYS A 125 -15.74 13.68 -6.45
C LYS A 125 -16.26 12.56 -7.36
N GLU A 126 -15.73 12.46 -8.58
CA GLU A 126 -16.11 11.42 -9.56
C GLU A 126 -15.72 10.02 -9.09
N ILE A 127 -14.50 9.88 -8.57
CA ILE A 127 -13.91 8.59 -8.18
C ILE A 127 -14.39 8.15 -6.79
N ASP A 128 -14.29 9.01 -5.77
CA ASP A 128 -14.49 8.62 -4.37
C ASP A 128 -15.94 8.70 -3.93
N ARG A 129 -16.78 9.48 -4.62
CA ARG A 129 -18.18 9.74 -4.24
C ARG A 129 -18.29 10.09 -2.75
N PRO A 130 -17.62 11.17 -2.31
CA PRO A 130 -17.46 11.48 -0.90
C PRO A 130 -18.79 11.76 -0.22
N LEU A 131 -18.87 11.39 1.07
CA LEU A 131 -20.07 11.57 1.90
C LEU A 131 -20.26 13.03 2.33
N PHE A 132 -19.15 13.76 2.50
CA PHE A 132 -19.15 15.13 3.01
C PHE A 132 -19.25 16.15 1.87
N GLY A 133 -19.97 17.25 2.09
CA GLY A 133 -20.09 18.32 1.09
C GLY A 133 -18.82 19.15 0.91
N ASP A 134 -18.02 19.23 1.98
CA ASP A 134 -16.73 19.92 2.13
C ASP A 134 -15.53 18.95 2.01
N PHE A 135 -15.72 17.82 1.30
CA PHE A 135 -14.74 16.75 1.19
C PHE A 135 -13.35 17.19 0.72
N TRP A 136 -13.27 18.22 -0.13
CA TRP A 136 -12.02 18.71 -0.70
C TRP A 136 -11.25 19.55 0.31
N GLU A 137 -11.96 20.40 1.03
CA GLU A 137 -11.42 21.22 2.10
C GLU A 137 -10.88 20.32 3.21
N ARG A 138 -11.65 19.31 3.63
CA ARG A 138 -11.22 18.28 4.60
C ARG A 138 -10.01 17.46 4.11
N PHE A 139 -9.98 17.15 2.81
CA PHE A 139 -8.84 16.48 2.18
C PHE A 139 -7.58 17.32 2.27
N VAL A 140 -7.64 18.58 1.84
CA VAL A 140 -6.49 19.52 1.91
C VAL A 140 -6.03 19.74 3.34
N ASP A 141 -6.96 19.91 4.29
CA ASP A 141 -6.61 20.07 5.70
C ASP A 141 -6.01 18.80 6.31
N SER A 142 -6.45 17.62 5.86
CA SER A 142 -5.82 16.34 6.24
C SER A 142 -4.39 16.23 5.73
N LEU A 143 -4.09 16.74 4.52
CA LEU A 143 -2.72 16.81 4.00
C LEU A 143 -1.83 17.74 4.83
N LYS A 144 -2.36 18.89 5.27
CA LYS A 144 -1.65 19.79 6.19
C LYS A 144 -1.41 19.13 7.54
N ALA A 145 -2.43 18.49 8.11
CA ALA A 145 -2.30 17.75 9.37
C ALA A 145 -1.27 16.62 9.28
N LEU A 146 -1.14 15.98 8.11
CA LEU A 146 -0.13 14.96 7.85
C LEU A 146 1.29 15.54 7.86
N ARG A 147 1.48 16.75 7.33
CA ARG A 147 2.78 17.44 7.30
C ARG A 147 3.36 17.67 8.69
N GLU A 148 2.49 17.93 9.67
CA GLU A 148 2.88 18.16 11.06
C GLU A 148 3.22 16.87 11.82
N LYS A 149 3.12 15.69 11.19
CA LYS A 149 3.50 14.42 11.80
C LYS A 149 4.99 14.15 11.67
N GLU A 150 5.58 13.76 12.79
CA GLU A 150 6.98 13.34 12.85
C GLU A 150 7.21 11.87 12.45
N GLN A 151 6.16 11.04 12.50
CA GLN A 151 6.22 9.65 12.03
C GLN A 151 6.28 9.53 10.50
N ARG A 152 6.53 8.33 9.98
CA ARG A 152 6.58 8.09 8.53
C ARG A 152 5.22 8.35 7.90
N THR A 153 5.18 9.24 6.91
CA THR A 153 3.97 9.61 6.17
C THR A 153 4.07 9.18 4.72
N VAL A 154 2.99 8.65 4.16
CA VAL A 154 2.99 8.13 2.79
C VAL A 154 1.74 8.58 2.07
N TYR A 155 1.91 9.14 0.87
CA TYR A 155 0.82 9.23 -0.09
C TYR A 155 0.81 7.98 -0.95
N ARG A 156 -0.32 7.28 -0.98
CA ARG A 156 -0.51 6.15 -1.89
C ARG A 156 -1.37 6.59 -3.05
N LEU A 157 -0.76 6.70 -4.23
CA LEU A 157 -1.41 7.05 -5.47
C LEU A 157 -1.82 5.77 -6.20
N THR A 158 -3.10 5.61 -6.49
CA THR A 158 -3.59 4.49 -7.31
C THR A 158 -3.69 4.93 -8.77
N LEU A 159 -2.76 4.47 -9.60
CA LEU A 159 -2.71 4.82 -11.02
C LEU A 159 -3.71 3.98 -11.82
N VAL A 160 -4.60 4.68 -12.53
CA VAL A 160 -5.57 4.10 -13.46
C VAL A 160 -5.26 4.64 -14.86
N LYS A 161 -5.03 3.72 -15.81
CA LYS A 161 -4.65 4.10 -17.17
C LYS A 161 -5.79 4.86 -17.86
N GLY A 162 -5.44 6.02 -18.41
CA GLY A 162 -6.35 6.92 -19.12
C GLY A 162 -7.22 7.82 -18.23
N TRP A 163 -7.07 7.76 -16.90
CA TRP A 163 -7.88 8.58 -15.97
C TRP A 163 -7.01 9.61 -15.25
N ASN A 164 -5.85 9.19 -14.72
CA ASN A 164 -5.06 9.99 -13.78
C ASN A 164 -3.60 10.21 -14.25
N THR A 165 -3.25 9.78 -15.47
CA THR A 165 -1.86 9.78 -15.97
C THR A 165 -1.36 11.15 -16.46
N GLU A 166 -2.26 12.10 -16.68
CA GLU A 166 -1.94 13.41 -17.30
C GLU A 166 -1.83 14.55 -16.27
N ASP A 167 -2.27 14.33 -15.03
CA ASP A 167 -2.43 15.36 -14.00
C ASP A 167 -1.17 15.56 -13.12
N ILE A 168 0.04 15.44 -13.69
CA ILE A 168 1.31 15.52 -12.95
C ILE A 168 1.41 16.83 -12.14
N ASP A 169 1.03 17.96 -12.74
CA ASP A 169 1.05 19.27 -12.08
C ASP A 169 0.10 19.33 -10.87
N ALA A 170 -1.09 18.74 -11.00
CA ALA A 170 -2.06 18.71 -9.91
C ALA A 170 -1.58 17.81 -8.76
N TYR A 171 -0.98 16.65 -9.07
CA TYR A 171 -0.38 15.79 -8.05
C TYR A 171 0.75 16.51 -7.33
N PHE A 172 1.64 17.20 -8.07
CA PHE A 172 2.73 17.96 -7.47
C PHE A 172 2.22 19.05 -6.51
N ASN A 173 1.13 19.74 -6.84
CA ASN A 173 0.52 20.72 -5.92
C ASN A 173 0.09 20.06 -4.60
N LEU A 174 -0.44 18.83 -4.62
CA LEU A 174 -0.78 18.10 -3.39
C LEU A 174 0.46 17.69 -2.59
N LEU A 175 1.55 17.34 -3.28
CA LEU A 175 2.84 17.04 -2.65
C LEU A 175 3.40 18.26 -1.93
N ASP A 176 3.31 19.45 -2.52
CA ASP A 176 3.82 20.67 -1.90
C ASP A 176 3.00 21.09 -0.66
N ILE A 177 1.70 20.75 -0.62
CA ILE A 177 0.85 21.01 0.55
C ILE A 177 1.30 20.17 1.75
N GLY A 178 1.31 18.84 1.63
CA GLY A 178 1.52 17.95 2.78
C GLY A 178 2.92 17.36 2.93
N LYS A 179 3.76 17.47 1.90
CA LYS A 179 5.19 17.08 1.89
C LYS A 179 5.47 15.72 2.56
N PRO A 180 4.80 14.63 2.12
CA PRO A 180 4.94 13.32 2.77
C PRO A 180 6.38 12.80 2.68
N ASP A 181 6.75 11.88 3.57
CA ASP A 181 8.07 11.23 3.51
C ASP A 181 8.24 10.37 2.25
N PHE A 182 7.15 9.71 1.83
CA PHE A 182 7.13 8.81 0.68
C PHE A 182 5.89 8.99 -0.20
N ILE A 183 6.05 8.65 -1.47
CA ILE A 183 4.95 8.56 -2.43
C ILE A 183 4.98 7.16 -3.04
N GLU A 184 4.00 6.35 -2.71
CA GLU A 184 3.83 4.98 -3.21
C GLU A 184 2.86 5.02 -4.40
N ILE A 185 3.37 4.78 -5.60
CA ILE A 185 2.60 4.83 -6.83
C ILE A 185 2.33 3.39 -7.25
N LYS A 186 1.06 3.00 -7.21
CA LYS A 186 0.63 1.63 -7.46
C LYS A 186 -0.35 1.56 -8.63
N GLY A 187 -0.10 0.65 -9.57
CA GLY A 187 -1.04 0.34 -10.62
C GLY A 187 -2.32 -0.31 -10.09
N VAL A 188 -3.49 0.13 -10.55
CA VAL A 188 -4.76 -0.50 -10.21
C VAL A 188 -4.76 -1.97 -10.63
N THR A 189 -5.23 -2.86 -9.75
CA THR A 189 -5.43 -4.28 -10.08
C THR A 189 -6.91 -4.52 -10.34
N TYR A 190 -7.23 -5.16 -11.45
CA TYR A 190 -8.62 -5.52 -11.76
C TYR A 190 -9.08 -6.71 -10.91
N CYS A 191 -10.16 -6.53 -10.15
CA CYS A 191 -10.69 -7.53 -9.22
C CYS A 191 -12.01 -8.19 -9.69
N GLY A 192 -12.38 -7.98 -10.96
CA GLY A 192 -13.66 -8.42 -11.52
C GLY A 192 -14.62 -7.25 -11.75
N SER A 193 -15.73 -7.53 -12.44
CA SER A 193 -16.79 -6.56 -12.73
C SER A 193 -17.77 -6.48 -11.55
N SER A 194 -17.90 -5.31 -10.93
CA SER A 194 -19.03 -4.98 -10.06
C SER A 194 -20.09 -4.20 -10.84
N ALA A 195 -21.35 -4.19 -10.38
CA ALA A 195 -22.41 -3.39 -10.99
C ALA A 195 -22.11 -1.87 -10.96
N THR A 196 -21.19 -1.44 -10.10
CA THR A 196 -20.84 -0.05 -9.81
C THR A 196 -19.50 0.41 -10.40
N SER A 197 -18.66 -0.51 -10.87
CA SER A 197 -17.30 -0.22 -11.36
C SER A 197 -17.26 -0.09 -12.88
N LYS A 198 -16.79 1.07 -13.37
CA LYS A 198 -16.50 1.31 -14.80
C LYS A 198 -15.11 0.82 -15.22
N LEU A 199 -14.30 0.28 -14.30
CA LEU A 199 -12.94 -0.17 -14.58
C LEU A 199 -12.98 -1.42 -15.45
N THR A 200 -12.22 -1.40 -16.55
CA THR A 200 -11.97 -2.57 -17.39
C THR A 200 -10.51 -3.01 -17.28
N MET A 201 -10.19 -4.18 -17.85
CA MET A 201 -8.79 -4.63 -17.96
C MET A 201 -7.90 -3.65 -18.74
N GLU A 202 -8.46 -2.84 -19.62
CA GLU A 202 -7.71 -1.84 -20.38
C GLU A 202 -7.21 -0.68 -19.50
N ASN A 203 -7.85 -0.47 -18.35
CA ASN A 203 -7.47 0.56 -17.38
C ASN A 203 -6.35 0.11 -16.43
N VAL A 204 -5.94 -1.16 -16.48
CA VAL A 204 -4.83 -1.69 -15.68
C VAL A 204 -3.51 -1.24 -16.31
N PRO A 205 -2.71 -0.39 -15.64
CA PRO A 205 -1.42 0.05 -16.18
C PRO A 205 -0.40 -1.08 -16.13
N TRP A 206 0.51 -1.08 -17.09
CA TRP A 206 1.72 -1.87 -17.00
C TRP A 206 2.69 -1.25 -16.01
N HIS A 207 3.63 -2.03 -15.50
CA HIS A 207 4.68 -1.50 -14.63
C HIS A 207 5.49 -0.39 -15.30
N SER A 208 5.72 -0.48 -16.62
CA SER A 208 6.36 0.60 -17.40
C SER A 208 5.57 1.91 -17.36
N ASP A 209 4.23 1.85 -17.35
CA ASP A 209 3.36 3.02 -17.26
C ASP A 209 3.52 3.68 -15.88
N VAL A 210 3.56 2.86 -14.82
CA VAL A 210 3.82 3.32 -13.44
C VAL A 210 5.21 3.94 -13.31
N LYS A 211 6.26 3.32 -13.87
CA LYS A 211 7.63 3.87 -13.89
C LYS A 211 7.67 5.23 -14.56
N SER A 212 7.08 5.33 -15.76
CA SER A 212 7.09 6.57 -16.55
C SER A 212 6.39 7.72 -15.81
N PHE A 213 5.25 7.44 -15.19
CA PHE A 213 4.55 8.41 -14.35
C PHE A 213 5.38 8.83 -13.12
N SER A 214 6.02 7.85 -12.47
CA SER A 214 6.84 8.06 -11.28
C SER A 214 8.07 8.94 -11.57
N GLU A 215 8.74 8.69 -12.69
CA GLU A 215 9.89 9.48 -13.16
C GLU A 215 9.48 10.90 -13.54
N ALA A 216 8.33 11.06 -14.22
CA ALA A 216 7.78 12.37 -14.55
C ALA A 216 7.44 13.19 -13.28
N LEU A 217 6.82 12.56 -12.28
CA LEU A 217 6.51 13.20 -11.01
C LEU A 217 7.77 13.56 -10.22
N ALA A 218 8.77 12.68 -10.18
CA ALA A 218 10.07 12.96 -9.56
C ALA A 218 10.77 14.14 -10.24
N MET A 219 10.79 14.18 -11.57
CA MET A 219 11.36 15.29 -12.35
C MET A 219 10.64 16.61 -12.05
N LYS A 220 9.30 16.58 -11.96
CA LYS A 220 8.49 17.75 -11.61
C LYS A 220 8.83 18.28 -10.20
N SER A 221 9.20 17.39 -9.28
CA SER A 221 9.56 17.76 -7.91
C SER A 221 10.87 18.55 -7.77
N ASN A 222 11.62 18.72 -8.86
CA ASN A 222 12.84 19.52 -8.90
C ASN A 222 13.87 19.14 -7.80
N GLY A 223 14.01 17.83 -7.55
CA GLY A 223 14.97 17.26 -6.59
C GLY A 223 14.45 17.09 -5.16
N GLU A 224 13.20 17.45 -4.86
CA GLU A 224 12.62 17.16 -3.53
C GLU A 224 12.37 15.65 -3.34
N TYR A 225 11.91 14.97 -4.39
CA TYR A 225 11.65 13.55 -4.40
C TYR A 225 12.39 12.86 -5.55
N GLU A 226 12.89 11.66 -5.29
CA GLU A 226 13.48 10.79 -6.31
C GLU A 226 12.92 9.37 -6.21
N VAL A 227 12.99 8.63 -7.32
CA VAL A 227 12.65 7.20 -7.36
C VAL A 227 13.66 6.41 -6.52
N ALA A 228 13.17 5.77 -5.44
CA ALA A 228 14.01 5.06 -4.49
C ALA A 228 13.92 3.54 -4.65
N CYS A 229 12.70 3.01 -4.87
CA CYS A 229 12.46 1.57 -4.98
C CYS A 229 11.42 1.25 -6.05
N GLU A 230 11.42 0.01 -6.54
CA GLU A 230 10.34 -0.55 -7.35
C GLU A 230 10.01 -1.99 -6.94
N HIS A 231 8.75 -2.41 -7.10
CA HIS A 231 8.32 -3.80 -6.99
C HIS A 231 7.54 -4.16 -8.25
N VAL A 232 8.25 -4.75 -9.21
CA VAL A 232 7.71 -5.05 -10.54
C VAL A 232 6.48 -5.96 -10.43
N HIS A 233 6.51 -6.94 -9.51
CA HIS A 233 5.42 -7.91 -9.36
C HIS A 233 4.12 -7.28 -8.85
N SER A 234 4.20 -6.30 -7.93
CA SER A 234 3.03 -5.58 -7.43
C SER A 234 2.68 -4.35 -8.28
N CYS A 235 3.41 -4.10 -9.38
CA CYS A 235 3.26 -2.91 -10.23
C CYS A 235 3.36 -1.61 -9.41
N CYS A 236 4.44 -1.46 -8.63
CA CYS A 236 4.60 -0.35 -7.68
C CYS A 236 5.97 0.31 -7.78
N VAL A 237 6.00 1.63 -7.64
CA VAL A 237 7.22 2.44 -7.52
C VAL A 237 7.11 3.33 -6.30
N LEU A 238 8.22 3.53 -5.59
CA LEU A 238 8.31 4.36 -4.40
C LEU A 238 9.22 5.56 -4.70
N LEU A 239 8.68 6.76 -4.56
CA LEU A 239 9.48 7.97 -4.43
C LEU A 239 9.72 8.25 -2.95
N ALA A 240 10.91 8.75 -2.63
CA ALA A 240 11.30 9.13 -1.28
C ALA A 240 11.85 10.55 -1.26
N LYS A 241 11.60 11.25 -0.14
CA LYS A 241 12.13 12.59 0.10
C LYS A 241 13.65 12.57 0.21
N VAL A 242 14.35 13.31 -0.65
CA VAL A 242 15.82 13.19 -0.82
C VAL A 242 16.56 13.67 0.43
N ASP A 243 16.23 14.85 0.95
CA ASP A 243 16.88 15.48 2.10
C ASP A 243 16.75 14.69 3.42
N LYS A 244 15.83 13.71 3.43
CA LYS A 244 15.47 12.94 4.61
C LYS A 244 15.90 11.49 4.55
N PHE A 245 15.82 10.86 3.37
CA PHE A 245 16.07 9.42 3.22
C PHE A 245 17.20 9.06 2.25
N LYS A 246 17.89 10.04 1.65
CA LYS A 246 19.10 9.80 0.87
C LYS A 246 20.33 10.32 1.63
N ILE A 247 21.11 9.40 2.19
CA ILE A 247 22.28 9.72 3.01
C ILE A 247 23.51 9.21 2.28
N ASP A 248 24.46 10.10 1.98
CA ASP A 248 25.69 9.78 1.24
C ASP A 248 25.46 9.06 -0.10
N GLY A 249 24.33 9.35 -0.76
CA GLY A 249 23.94 8.73 -2.03
C GLY A 249 23.18 7.41 -1.89
N GLU A 250 23.05 6.88 -0.68
CA GLU A 250 22.33 5.63 -0.39
C GLU A 250 20.93 5.88 0.19
N TRP A 251 20.00 4.99 -0.12
CA TRP A 251 18.60 5.10 0.31
C TRP A 251 18.36 4.46 1.67
N PHE A 252 17.65 5.13 2.57
CA PHE A 252 17.25 4.65 3.90
C PHE A 252 15.73 4.53 4.02
N THR A 253 15.11 3.83 3.08
CA THR A 253 13.65 3.70 3.00
C THR A 253 13.09 2.54 3.82
N TRP A 254 13.95 1.71 4.41
CA TRP A 254 13.50 0.60 5.26
C TRP A 254 13.20 1.05 6.69
N ILE A 255 12.49 0.19 7.41
CA ILE A 255 12.08 0.43 8.80
C ILE A 255 12.89 -0.49 9.69
N ASP A 256 13.58 0.08 10.68
CA ASP A 256 14.07 -0.66 11.83
C ASP A 256 12.93 -0.79 12.86
N TYR A 257 12.21 -1.92 12.82
CA TYR A 257 11.04 -2.13 13.67
C TYR A 257 11.41 -2.22 15.15
N GLU A 258 12.54 -2.82 15.49
CA GLU A 258 12.95 -2.94 16.89
C GLU A 258 13.25 -1.55 17.46
N LYS A 259 13.98 -0.73 16.71
CA LYS A 259 14.24 0.67 17.08
C LYS A 259 12.96 1.49 17.17
N PHE A 260 12.02 1.33 16.24
CA PHE A 260 10.70 1.97 16.33
C PHE A 260 9.98 1.62 17.63
N HIS A 261 9.92 0.33 17.99
CA HIS A 261 9.26 -0.11 19.22
C HIS A 261 9.91 0.46 20.47
N ASP A 262 11.24 0.53 20.50
CA ASP A 262 11.98 1.08 21.63
C ASP A 262 11.77 2.60 21.75
N LEU A 263 11.72 3.32 20.62
CA LEU A 263 11.40 4.75 20.59
C LEU A 263 9.99 5.05 21.10
N VAL A 264 8.98 4.31 20.62
CA VAL A 264 7.60 4.44 21.11
C VAL A 264 7.51 4.14 22.59
N ALA A 265 8.13 3.06 23.06
CA ALA A 265 8.13 2.67 24.47
C ALA A 265 8.84 3.70 25.37
N SER A 266 9.81 4.45 24.84
CA SER A 266 10.52 5.48 25.59
C SER A 266 9.66 6.69 25.95
N GLY A 267 8.57 6.94 25.20
CA GLY A 267 7.72 8.12 25.35
C GLY A 267 8.36 9.46 24.95
N ASN A 268 9.62 9.46 24.51
CA ASN A 268 10.31 10.66 24.05
C ASN A 268 9.89 11.02 22.60
N PRO A 269 9.94 12.31 22.21
CA PRO A 269 9.76 12.70 20.82
C PRO A 269 10.78 12.02 19.90
N PHE A 270 10.33 11.52 18.77
CA PHE A 270 11.15 10.92 17.72
C PHE A 270 10.54 11.21 16.35
N SER A 271 11.36 11.08 15.31
CA SER A 271 11.00 11.30 13.92
C SER A 271 11.19 10.04 13.08
N SER A 272 10.68 10.05 11.85
CA SER A 272 10.85 8.94 10.91
C SER A 272 12.30 8.65 10.51
N LYS A 273 13.22 9.60 10.70
CA LYS A 273 14.67 9.37 10.50
C LYS A 273 15.23 8.44 11.57
N ASP A 274 14.69 8.48 12.78
CA ASP A 274 15.26 7.78 13.93
C ASP A 274 15.14 6.27 13.83
N TYR A 275 14.20 5.74 13.02
CA TYR A 275 14.04 4.31 12.77
C TYR A 275 14.12 3.97 11.27
N ALA A 276 14.78 4.83 10.49
CA ALA A 276 15.12 4.55 9.11
C ALA A 276 16.30 3.55 9.04
N SER A 277 16.25 2.66 8.06
CA SER A 277 17.26 1.61 7.86
C SER A 277 17.65 1.53 6.38
N PRO A 278 18.90 1.11 6.05
CA PRO A 278 19.35 1.00 4.67
C PRO A 278 18.40 0.19 3.79
N THR A 279 18.16 0.70 2.60
CA THR A 279 17.36 0.04 1.57
C THR A 279 18.15 -1.16 1.05
N PRO A 280 17.60 -2.38 1.09
CA PRO A 280 18.23 -3.54 0.49
C PRO A 280 18.52 -3.33 -0.99
N THR A 281 19.68 -3.79 -1.46
CA THR A 281 20.16 -3.57 -2.82
C THR A 281 19.19 -4.09 -3.88
N TRP A 282 18.55 -5.24 -3.65
CA TRP A 282 17.55 -5.84 -4.55
C TRP A 282 16.24 -5.04 -4.65
N ALA A 283 16.03 -4.09 -3.75
CA ALA A 283 14.84 -3.23 -3.72
C ALA A 283 15.04 -1.85 -4.32
N VAL A 284 16.31 -1.44 -4.47
CA VAL A 284 16.64 -0.14 -5.07
C VAL A 284 16.10 -0.09 -6.49
N TYR A 285 15.61 1.07 -6.90
CA TYR A 285 15.10 1.28 -8.25
C TYR A 285 16.14 0.89 -9.31
N GLY A 286 15.74 0.07 -10.28
CA GLY A 286 16.63 -0.43 -11.34
C GLY A 286 17.44 -1.68 -10.96
N ALA A 287 17.27 -2.26 -9.77
CA ALA A 287 17.89 -3.53 -9.41
C ALA A 287 17.37 -4.69 -10.29
N ASP A 288 18.23 -5.66 -10.61
CA ASP A 288 17.91 -6.80 -11.47
C ASP A 288 16.75 -7.65 -10.93
N GLU A 289 16.62 -7.71 -9.61
CA GLU A 289 15.53 -8.42 -8.92
C GLU A 289 14.16 -7.75 -9.11
N GLY A 290 14.15 -6.46 -9.43
CA GLY A 290 12.95 -5.64 -9.59
C GLY A 290 12.13 -5.56 -8.32
N GLY A 291 12.79 -5.46 -7.16
CA GLY A 291 12.13 -5.34 -5.86
C GLY A 291 11.90 -6.63 -5.11
N PHE A 292 12.15 -7.79 -5.71
CA PHE A 292 11.76 -9.06 -5.13
C PHE A 292 12.89 -9.66 -4.31
N ASP A 293 12.62 -9.98 -3.05
CA ASP A 293 13.61 -10.54 -2.16
C ASP A 293 14.21 -11.85 -2.73
N PRO A 294 15.53 -11.92 -2.98
CA PRO A 294 16.21 -13.12 -3.48
C PRO A 294 15.98 -14.37 -2.63
N LYS A 295 15.65 -14.21 -1.34
CA LYS A 295 15.37 -15.32 -0.42
C LYS A 295 13.99 -15.94 -0.65
N GLN A 296 13.11 -15.28 -1.39
CA GLN A 296 11.80 -15.79 -1.74
C GLN A 296 11.86 -16.56 -3.08
N SER A 297 11.02 -17.59 -3.22
CA SER A 297 10.92 -18.37 -4.46
C SER A 297 9.72 -17.90 -5.29
N ARG A 298 9.96 -17.42 -6.51
CA ARG A 298 8.88 -17.08 -7.45
C ARG A 298 8.27 -18.35 -8.03
N TYR A 299 6.98 -18.59 -7.77
CA TYR A 299 6.22 -19.59 -8.51
C TYR A 299 5.66 -18.96 -9.80
N ARG A 300 6.22 -19.35 -10.95
CA ARG A 300 5.67 -18.97 -12.26
C ARG A 300 4.78 -20.09 -12.75
N LYS A 301 3.48 -19.82 -12.85
CA LYS A 301 2.56 -20.75 -13.49
C LYS A 301 2.79 -20.69 -15.01
N GLU A 302 3.32 -21.76 -15.59
CA GLU A 302 3.42 -21.87 -17.05
C GLU A 302 2.01 -21.82 -17.64
N ARG A 303 1.74 -20.77 -18.42
CA ARG A 303 0.50 -20.65 -19.19
C ARG A 303 0.75 -21.33 -20.53
N HIS A 304 0.36 -22.59 -20.66
CA HIS A 304 0.22 -23.21 -21.97
C HIS A 304 -0.97 -22.56 -22.69
N HIS A 305 -0.71 -21.47 -23.41
CA HIS A 305 -1.66 -21.00 -24.41
C HIS A 305 -1.69 -22.07 -25.52
N ARG A 306 -2.78 -22.83 -25.62
CA ARG A 306 -3.05 -23.64 -26.82
C ARG A 306 -3.08 -22.67 -28.00
N GLU A 307 -2.11 -22.81 -28.91
CA GLU A 307 -2.17 -22.18 -30.22
C GLU A 307 -3.50 -22.55 -30.85
N LYS A 308 -4.32 -21.54 -31.17
CA LYS A 308 -5.53 -21.77 -31.96
C LYS A 308 -5.05 -22.17 -33.35
N SER A 309 -5.22 -23.44 -33.71
CA SER A 309 -5.04 -23.93 -35.07
C SER A 309 -5.90 -23.10 -36.01
N VAL A 310 -5.26 -22.33 -36.88
CA VAL A 310 -5.92 -21.65 -37.99
C VAL A 310 -6.34 -22.73 -38.97
N THR A 311 -7.61 -23.13 -38.95
CA THR A 311 -8.18 -23.92 -40.04
C THR A 311 -8.39 -22.99 -41.24
N SER A 312 -7.69 -23.33 -42.32
CA SER A 312 -7.73 -22.69 -43.65
C SER A 312 -9.08 -22.84 -44.33
#